data_AF-A0A4R2BW06-F1
#
_entry.id   AF-A0A4R2BW06-F1
#
_cell.length_a   1.000
_cell.length_b   1.000
_cell.length_c   1.000
_cell.angle_alpha   90.00
_cell.angle_beta   90.00
_cell.angle_gamma   90.00
#
_symmetry.space_group_name_H-M   'P 1'
#
loop_
_entity.id
_entity.type
_entity.pdbx_description
1 polymer ?
#
loop_
_entity_poly.entity_id
_entity_poly.type
_entity_poly.pdbx_seq_one_letter_code
_entity_poly.pdbx_strand_id
1 'polypeptide(L)'
;MKWAAANPFEIEYGVGNKDTALQISPNLVGFQQVMQVMAVQSNRKGRSIRKITVDRQTEFNKAQGELASWYESLRAVKHNTDFGPGMPKFDYSMMPEVPPTFTPGDESAGLELVDVTLWITKRLEEKKDVPTQLRHLFASQTKRGLIDEVSLEAIDKRWRHLLSLPVPDKPIHGDFERHFEEVEEARKATVATLG
;
A
#
# COMPACT_ATOMS: atom_id res chain seq x y z
N MET A 1 -23.52 -2.45 6.89
CA MET A 1 -22.61 -3.61 6.69
C MET A 1 -23.31 -4.96 6.49
N LYS A 2 -24.53 -5.23 7.01
CA LYS A 2 -25.19 -6.55 6.80
C LYS A 2 -25.38 -6.92 5.32
N TRP A 3 -25.74 -5.95 4.48
CA TRP A 3 -25.88 -6.16 3.04
C TRP A 3 -24.55 -6.46 2.35
N ALA A 4 -23.51 -5.65 2.60
CA ALA A 4 -22.17 -5.87 2.04
C ALA A 4 -21.56 -7.22 2.47
N ALA A 5 -21.79 -7.65 3.72
CA ALA A 5 -21.36 -8.97 4.19
C ALA A 5 -22.16 -10.13 3.56
N ALA A 6 -23.41 -9.90 3.16
CA ALA A 6 -24.25 -10.88 2.47
C ALA A 6 -24.00 -10.92 0.95
N ASN A 7 -23.52 -9.81 0.36
CA ASN A 7 -23.30 -9.66 -1.07
C ASN A 7 -21.85 -9.21 -1.38
N PRO A 8 -20.83 -9.96 -0.92
CA PRO A 8 -19.43 -9.54 -1.06
C PRO A 8 -18.96 -9.43 -2.51
N PHE A 9 -19.61 -10.15 -3.44
CA PHE A 9 -19.29 -10.14 -4.86
C PHE A 9 -20.00 -9.02 -5.65
N GLU A 10 -20.97 -8.34 -5.04
CA GLU A 10 -21.65 -7.17 -5.62
C GLU A 10 -20.94 -5.86 -5.26
N ILE A 11 -19.88 -5.94 -4.43
CA ILE A 11 -19.05 -4.79 -4.11
C ILE A 11 -18.11 -4.52 -5.29
N GLU A 12 -18.55 -3.66 -6.19
CA GLU A 12 -17.72 -3.16 -7.28
C GLU A 12 -16.73 -2.12 -6.74
N TYR A 13 -15.43 -2.39 -6.87
CA TYR A 13 -14.36 -1.48 -6.42
C TYR A 13 -14.02 -0.38 -7.46
N GLY A 14 -14.88 -0.14 -8.45
CA GLY A 14 -14.60 0.82 -9.53
C GLY A 14 -13.43 0.41 -10.42
N VAL A 15 -13.17 -0.89 -10.55
CA VAL A 15 -12.02 -1.46 -11.25
C VAL A 15 -12.47 -1.93 -12.63
N GLY A 16 -12.30 -1.09 -13.65
CA GLY A 16 -12.80 -1.35 -15.00
C GLY A 16 -12.02 -2.39 -15.83
N ASN A 17 -10.83 -2.81 -15.40
CA ASN A 17 -10.02 -3.81 -16.10
C ASN A 17 -8.99 -4.52 -15.19
N LYS A 18 -8.38 -5.60 -15.73
CA LYS A 18 -7.40 -6.45 -15.02
C LYS A 18 -6.17 -5.67 -14.53
N ASP A 19 -5.75 -4.63 -15.25
CA ASP A 19 -4.59 -3.82 -14.88
C ASP A 19 -4.90 -2.94 -13.66
N THR A 20 -6.10 -2.36 -13.58
CA THR A 20 -6.57 -1.64 -12.38
C THR A 20 -6.77 -2.60 -11.19
N ALA A 21 -7.13 -3.87 -11.43
CA ALA A 21 -7.24 -4.87 -10.36
C ALA A 21 -5.87 -5.20 -9.75
N LEU A 22 -4.81 -5.22 -10.56
CA LEU A 22 -3.44 -5.36 -10.07
C LEU A 22 -3.01 -4.16 -9.21
N GLN A 23 -3.58 -2.97 -9.46
CA GLN A 23 -3.30 -1.77 -8.66
C GLN A 23 -3.83 -1.84 -7.22
N ILE A 24 -4.85 -2.66 -6.97
CA ILE A 24 -5.38 -2.93 -5.61
C ILE A 24 -4.95 -4.30 -5.07
N SER A 25 -4.04 -4.99 -5.76
CA SER A 25 -3.56 -6.30 -5.33
C SER A 25 -2.82 -6.21 -3.99
N PRO A 26 -2.90 -7.24 -3.13
CA PRO A 26 -2.17 -7.26 -1.86
C PRO A 26 -0.67 -7.00 -2.02
N ASN A 27 -0.05 -7.51 -3.10
CA ASN A 27 1.35 -7.28 -3.41
C ASN A 27 1.66 -5.80 -3.70
N LEU A 28 0.81 -5.11 -4.47
CA LEU A 28 1.05 -3.70 -4.75
C LEU A 28 0.78 -2.82 -3.53
N VAL A 29 -0.25 -3.13 -2.74
CA VAL A 29 -0.51 -2.46 -1.46
C VAL A 29 0.68 -2.63 -0.51
N GLY A 30 1.21 -3.85 -0.39
CA GLY A 30 2.42 -4.11 0.39
C GLY A 30 3.63 -3.34 -0.15
N PHE A 31 3.79 -3.25 -1.46
CA PHE A 31 4.86 -2.47 -2.08
C PHE A 31 4.75 -0.96 -1.77
N GLN A 32 3.54 -0.38 -1.79
CA GLN A 32 3.30 1.00 -1.37
C GLN A 32 3.78 1.22 0.07
N GLN A 33 3.42 0.31 0.98
CA GLN A 33 3.79 0.40 2.39
C GLN A 33 5.31 0.29 2.59
N VAL A 34 5.98 -0.62 1.86
CA VAL A 34 7.45 -0.72 1.88
C VAL A 34 8.10 0.59 1.43
N MET A 35 7.64 1.18 0.33
CA MET A 35 8.17 2.45 -0.19
C MET A 35 8.00 3.60 0.82
N GLN A 36 6.86 3.68 1.49
CA GLN A 36 6.60 4.67 2.54
C GLN A 36 7.48 4.45 3.77
N VAL A 37 7.63 3.21 4.24
CA VAL A 37 8.51 2.89 5.38
C VAL A 37 9.96 3.20 5.05
N MET A 38 10.41 2.92 3.81
CA MET A 38 11.73 3.32 3.34
C MET A 38 11.93 4.84 3.43
N ALA A 39 10.95 5.63 2.96
CA ALA A 39 10.97 7.09 3.04
C ALA A 39 11.09 7.60 4.49
N VAL A 40 10.23 7.11 5.39
CA VAL A 40 10.24 7.47 6.82
C VAL A 40 11.59 7.11 7.46
N GLN A 41 12.12 5.92 7.18
CA GLN A 41 13.38 5.45 7.75
C GLN A 41 14.59 6.21 7.22
N SER A 42 14.59 6.52 5.93
CA SER A 42 15.58 7.35 5.23
C SER A 42 15.65 8.73 5.88
N ASN A 43 14.50 9.38 6.05
CA ASN A 43 14.39 10.68 6.67
C ASN A 43 14.82 10.67 8.15
N ARG A 44 14.31 9.71 8.95
CA ARG A 44 14.68 9.56 10.37
C ARG A 44 16.18 9.38 10.59
N LYS A 45 16.87 8.74 9.64
CA LYS A 45 18.32 8.51 9.70
C LYS A 45 19.13 9.63 9.03
N GLY A 46 18.50 10.60 8.36
CA GLY A 46 19.18 11.63 7.57
C GLY A 46 20.04 11.06 6.44
N ARG A 47 19.64 9.94 5.83
CA ARG A 47 20.41 9.25 4.78
C ARG A 47 19.54 9.04 3.56
N SER A 48 20.04 9.33 2.36
CA SER A 48 19.34 9.02 1.12
C SER A 48 19.36 7.53 0.77
N ILE A 49 18.29 7.06 0.15
CA ILE A 49 18.19 5.72 -0.42
C ILE A 49 18.97 5.70 -1.73
N ARG A 50 19.97 4.80 -1.83
CA ARG A 50 20.86 4.72 -3.00
C ARG A 50 20.42 3.69 -4.03
N LYS A 51 19.72 2.65 -3.59
CA LYS A 51 19.29 1.54 -4.45
C LYS A 51 18.08 0.86 -3.83
N ILE A 52 17.12 0.49 -4.68
CA ILE A 52 15.99 -0.37 -4.34
C ILE A 52 16.08 -1.58 -5.27
N THR A 53 16.19 -2.76 -4.67
CA THR A 53 16.17 -4.04 -5.42
C THR A 53 14.87 -4.75 -5.06
N VAL A 54 14.13 -5.17 -6.06
CA VAL A 54 12.87 -5.90 -5.93
C VAL A 54 13.01 -7.23 -6.64
N ASP A 55 12.43 -8.28 -6.06
CA ASP A 55 12.38 -9.58 -6.71
C ASP A 55 11.61 -9.52 -8.03
N ARG A 56 12.08 -10.30 -9.01
CA ARG A 56 11.48 -10.35 -10.33
C ARG A 56 10.19 -11.15 -10.29
N GLN A 57 9.08 -10.45 -10.44
CA GLN A 57 7.72 -10.99 -10.47
C GLN A 57 7.01 -10.47 -11.72
N THR A 58 6.92 -11.30 -12.76
CA THR A 58 6.42 -10.93 -14.09
C THR A 58 5.01 -10.33 -14.05
N GLU A 59 4.17 -10.74 -13.10
CA GLU A 59 2.80 -10.26 -12.95
C GLU A 59 2.69 -8.87 -12.29
N PHE A 60 3.65 -8.47 -11.44
CA PHE A 60 3.51 -7.28 -10.58
C PHE A 60 4.53 -6.18 -10.87
N ASN A 61 5.71 -6.52 -11.42
CA ASN A 61 6.80 -5.55 -11.58
C ASN A 61 6.43 -4.34 -12.45
N LYS A 62 5.55 -4.50 -13.46
CA LYS A 62 5.07 -3.37 -14.26
C LYS A 62 4.32 -2.35 -13.38
N ALA A 63 3.33 -2.81 -12.62
CA ALA A 63 2.55 -1.95 -11.73
C ALA A 63 3.40 -1.33 -10.61
N GLN A 64 4.38 -2.09 -10.07
CA GLN A 64 5.34 -1.58 -9.08
C GLN A 64 6.23 -0.48 -9.66
N GLY A 65 6.70 -0.65 -10.91
CA GLY A 65 7.51 0.34 -11.61
C GLY A 65 6.72 1.62 -11.93
N GLU A 66 5.49 1.48 -12.42
CA GLU A 66 4.59 2.61 -12.68
C GLU A 66 4.33 3.41 -11.39
N LEU A 67 3.97 2.72 -10.31
CA LEU A 67 3.73 3.34 -9.00
C LEU A 67 4.99 4.06 -8.46
N ALA A 68 6.17 3.48 -8.63
CA ALA A 68 7.42 4.12 -8.23
C ALA A 68 7.67 5.42 -9.03
N SER A 69 7.40 5.41 -10.35
CA SER A 69 7.52 6.61 -11.19
C SER A 69 6.52 7.70 -10.79
N TRP A 70 5.31 7.32 -10.40
CA TRP A 70 4.34 8.24 -9.82
C TRP A 70 4.87 8.90 -8.54
N TYR A 71 5.45 8.12 -7.62
CA TYR A 71 6.03 8.67 -6.40
C TYR A 71 7.22 9.59 -6.65
N GLU A 72 8.08 9.26 -7.61
CA GLU A 72 9.17 10.14 -8.04
C GLU A 72 8.63 11.50 -8.54
N SER A 73 7.59 11.46 -9.37
CA SER A 73 6.95 12.65 -9.93
C SER A 73 6.29 13.52 -8.84
N LEU A 74 5.55 12.91 -7.93
CA LEU A 74 4.92 13.60 -6.79
C LEU A 74 5.96 14.22 -5.86
N ARG A 75 7.07 13.54 -5.65
CA ARG A 75 8.18 14.06 -4.86
C ARG A 75 8.85 15.27 -5.52
N ALA A 76 9.08 15.22 -6.84
CA ALA A 76 9.73 16.30 -7.57
C ALA A 76 8.98 17.64 -7.42
N VAL A 77 7.65 17.60 -7.35
CA VAL A 77 6.80 18.77 -7.11
C VAL A 77 6.49 19.02 -5.62
N LYS A 78 7.10 18.24 -4.70
CA LYS A 78 6.84 18.26 -3.25
C LYS A 78 5.35 18.19 -2.93
N HIS A 79 4.64 17.31 -3.62
CA HIS A 79 3.21 17.13 -3.44
C HIS A 79 2.91 16.71 -2.00
N ASN A 80 1.91 17.36 -1.40
CA ASN A 80 1.38 16.99 -0.12
C ASN A 80 -0.14 16.89 -0.27
N THR A 81 -0.70 15.73 0.04
CA THR A 81 -2.14 15.52 -0.06
C THR A 81 -2.79 15.77 1.30
N ASP A 82 -3.70 16.74 1.33
CA ASP A 82 -4.61 16.98 2.45
C ASP A 82 -5.97 16.38 2.10
N PHE A 83 -6.33 15.29 2.77
CA PHE A 83 -7.61 14.60 2.59
C PHE A 83 -8.74 15.23 3.41
N GLY A 84 -8.50 16.38 4.05
CA GLY A 84 -9.48 17.12 4.82
C GLY A 84 -9.47 16.82 6.32
N PRO A 85 -10.39 17.43 7.08
CA PRO A 85 -10.41 17.37 8.54
C PRO A 85 -10.51 15.94 9.07
N GLY A 86 -9.56 15.54 9.93
CA GLY A 86 -9.52 14.22 10.56
C GLY A 86 -8.88 13.11 9.72
N MET A 87 -8.52 13.39 8.47
CA MET A 87 -7.81 12.44 7.61
C MET A 87 -6.29 12.65 7.68
N PRO A 88 -5.49 11.57 7.52
CA PRO A 88 -4.03 11.69 7.52
C PRO A 88 -3.55 12.54 6.33
N LYS A 89 -2.52 13.36 6.57
CA LYS A 89 -1.81 14.07 5.49
C LYS A 89 -0.73 13.16 4.95
N PHE A 90 -0.58 13.14 3.62
CA PHE A 90 0.47 12.36 2.96
C PHE A 90 1.48 13.30 2.30
N ASP A 91 2.65 13.39 2.92
CA ASP A 91 3.78 14.14 2.40
C ASP A 91 4.65 13.23 1.52
N TYR A 92 4.63 13.47 0.21
CA TYR A 92 5.42 12.71 -0.76
C TYR A 92 6.84 13.24 -0.94
N SER A 93 7.20 14.36 -0.29
CA SER A 93 8.55 14.94 -0.40
C SER A 93 9.67 14.01 0.08
N MET A 94 9.31 13.00 0.88
CA MET A 94 10.24 12.03 1.44
C MET A 94 10.36 10.73 0.63
N MET A 95 9.57 10.55 -0.43
CA MET A 95 9.60 9.31 -1.21
C MET A 95 11.00 9.03 -1.80
N PRO A 96 11.32 7.78 -2.16
CA PRO A 96 12.57 7.48 -2.84
C PRO A 96 12.64 8.14 -4.22
N GLU A 97 13.80 8.74 -4.55
CA GLU A 97 14.09 9.26 -5.91
C GLU A 97 14.58 8.17 -6.86
N VAL A 98 15.11 7.08 -6.31
CA VAL A 98 15.72 6.03 -7.11
C VAL A 98 14.66 5.00 -7.51
N PRO A 99 14.55 4.65 -8.81
CA PRO A 99 13.59 3.64 -9.25
C PRO A 99 14.00 2.24 -8.75
N PRO A 100 13.03 1.34 -8.55
CA PRO A 100 13.31 -0.05 -8.25
C PRO A 100 14.01 -0.74 -9.43
N THR A 101 14.99 -1.59 -9.12
CA THR A 101 15.58 -2.53 -10.07
C THR A 101 15.00 -3.92 -9.81
N PHE A 102 14.50 -4.59 -10.85
CA PHE A 102 13.93 -5.93 -10.76
C PHE A 102 14.98 -6.99 -11.08
N THR A 103 15.38 -7.75 -10.06
CA THR A 103 16.47 -8.72 -10.13
C THR A 103 15.95 -10.11 -9.74
N PRO A 104 16.38 -11.19 -10.42
CA PRO A 104 16.08 -12.55 -9.95
C PRO A 104 16.55 -12.76 -8.51
N GLY A 105 15.78 -13.49 -7.72
CA GLY A 105 16.11 -13.77 -6.32
C GLY A 105 17.52 -14.34 -6.13
N ASP A 106 17.97 -15.23 -7.02
CA ASP A 106 19.27 -15.90 -7.00
C ASP A 106 20.43 -15.05 -7.55
N GLU A 107 20.15 -13.87 -8.10
CA GLU A 107 21.15 -12.91 -8.55
C GLU A 107 21.37 -11.78 -7.52
N SER A 108 20.73 -11.84 -6.35
CA SER A 108 20.86 -10.83 -5.31
C SER A 108 20.97 -11.43 -3.91
N ALA A 109 22.17 -11.34 -3.33
CA ALA A 109 22.39 -11.69 -1.92
C ALA A 109 21.45 -10.94 -0.94
N GLY A 110 20.97 -9.74 -1.35
CA GLY A 110 19.97 -9.01 -0.58
C GLY A 110 18.59 -9.66 -0.61
N LEU A 111 18.15 -10.16 -1.77
CA LEU A 111 16.88 -10.88 -1.91
C LEU A 111 16.96 -12.26 -1.23
N GLU A 112 18.07 -12.98 -1.39
CA GLU A 112 18.30 -14.24 -0.67
C GLU A 112 18.23 -14.05 0.85
N LEU A 113 18.79 -12.94 1.37
CA LEU A 113 18.70 -12.62 2.80
C LEU A 113 17.25 -12.36 3.24
N VAL A 114 16.44 -11.72 2.39
CA VAL A 114 15.01 -11.54 2.63
C VAL A 114 14.31 -12.90 2.68
N ASP A 115 14.58 -13.80 1.74
CA ASP A 115 13.99 -15.14 1.72
C ASP A 115 14.32 -15.95 2.96
N VAL A 116 15.56 -15.91 3.43
CA VAL A 116 15.98 -16.53 4.70
C VAL A 116 15.20 -15.92 5.87
N THR A 117 15.02 -14.59 5.89
CA THR A 117 14.29 -13.89 6.94
C THR A 117 12.82 -14.29 6.98
N LEU A 118 12.16 -14.35 5.81
CA LEU A 118 10.77 -14.79 5.67
C LEU A 118 10.61 -16.27 6.03
N TRP A 119 11.55 -17.12 5.62
CA TRP A 119 11.55 -18.53 5.97
C TRP A 119 11.67 -18.76 7.48
N ILE A 120 12.58 -18.05 8.16
CA ILE A 120 12.69 -18.11 9.62
C ILE A 120 11.38 -17.68 10.27
N THR A 121 10.79 -16.57 9.80
CA THR A 121 9.52 -16.04 10.34
C THR A 121 8.42 -17.09 10.22
N LYS A 122 8.25 -17.69 9.04
CA LYS A 122 7.26 -18.75 8.80
C LYS A 122 7.49 -19.97 9.70
N ARG A 123 8.74 -20.42 9.86
CA ARG A 123 9.07 -21.56 10.74
C ARG A 123 8.70 -21.27 12.19
N LEU A 124 8.95 -20.06 12.67
CA LEU A 124 8.60 -19.63 14.02
C LEU A 124 7.07 -19.58 14.23
N GLU A 125 6.35 -19.04 13.25
CA GLU A 125 4.87 -19.00 13.25
C GLU A 125 4.26 -20.41 13.30
N GLU A 126 4.77 -21.32 12.46
CA GLU A 126 4.39 -22.73 12.41
C GLU A 126 4.86 -23.54 13.63
N LYS A 127 5.50 -22.90 14.62
CA LYS A 127 6.09 -23.52 15.83
C LYS A 127 7.07 -24.64 15.51
N LYS A 128 7.75 -24.56 14.37
CA LYS A 128 8.77 -25.52 13.95
C LYS A 128 10.13 -25.09 14.49
N ASP A 129 11.04 -26.07 14.58
CA ASP A 129 12.38 -25.78 15.08
C ASP A 129 13.19 -24.90 14.11
N VAL A 130 14.04 -24.04 14.66
CA VAL A 130 14.92 -23.12 13.94
C VAL A 130 16.26 -23.09 14.68
N PRO A 131 17.38 -23.39 14.01
CA PRO A 131 18.71 -23.32 14.61
C PRO A 131 18.98 -22.00 15.33
N THR A 132 19.64 -22.06 16.49
CA THR A 132 19.93 -20.90 17.35
C THR A 132 20.64 -19.77 16.60
N GLN A 133 21.57 -20.10 15.70
CA GLN A 133 22.29 -19.13 14.88
C GLN A 133 21.34 -18.33 13.96
N LEU A 134 20.35 -18.99 13.36
CA LEU A 134 19.35 -18.34 12.52
C LEU A 134 18.38 -17.48 13.36
N ARG A 135 18.05 -17.92 14.58
CA ARG A 135 17.28 -17.09 15.52
C ARG A 135 18.04 -15.82 15.91
N HIS A 136 19.35 -15.91 16.13
CA HIS A 136 20.18 -14.73 16.41
C HIS A 136 20.25 -13.78 15.22
N LEU A 137 20.41 -14.31 14.00
CA LEU A 137 20.37 -13.52 12.77
C LEU A 137 19.04 -12.76 12.67
N PHE A 138 17.91 -13.47 12.80
CA PHE A 138 16.58 -12.89 12.75
C PHE A 138 16.37 -11.81 13.83
N ALA A 139 16.77 -12.10 15.08
CA ALA A 139 16.66 -11.14 16.19
C ALA A 139 17.47 -9.85 15.95
N SER A 140 18.59 -9.93 15.22
CA SER A 140 19.39 -8.75 14.87
C SER A 140 18.69 -7.87 13.82
N GLN A 141 17.93 -8.49 12.92
CA GLN A 141 17.17 -7.82 11.86
C GLN A 141 15.89 -7.19 12.44
N THR A 142 15.12 -7.91 13.25
CA THR A 142 13.87 -7.41 13.84
C THR A 142 14.09 -6.21 14.76
N LYS A 143 15.24 -6.14 15.46
CA LYS A 143 15.63 -4.95 16.25
C LYS A 143 15.81 -3.67 15.42
N ARG A 144 16.05 -3.81 14.12
CA ARG A 144 16.32 -2.70 13.19
C ARG A 144 15.20 -2.50 12.18
N GLY A 145 14.35 -3.51 12.01
CA GLY A 145 13.19 -3.51 11.13
C GLY A 145 11.98 -2.83 11.75
N LEU A 146 11.00 -2.56 10.91
CA LEU A 146 9.63 -2.23 11.29
C LEU A 146 8.77 -3.37 10.74
N ILE A 147 7.79 -3.79 11.53
CA ILE A 147 6.76 -4.73 11.11
C ILE A 147 5.46 -3.94 11.15
N ASP A 148 4.73 -3.99 10.05
CA ASP A 148 3.40 -3.41 9.93
C ASP A 148 2.46 -4.49 9.39
N GLU A 149 1.26 -4.57 9.93
CA GLU A 149 0.28 -5.60 9.58
C GLU A 149 -1.05 -4.95 9.19
N VAL A 150 -1.72 -5.54 8.22
CA VAL A 150 -3.10 -5.17 7.90
C VAL A 150 -4.03 -6.11 8.67
N SER A 151 -4.51 -5.65 9.83
CA SER A 151 -5.46 -6.40 10.66
C SER A 151 -6.89 -5.95 10.40
N LEU A 152 -7.72 -6.85 9.86
CA LEU A 152 -9.15 -6.61 9.65
C LEU A 152 -9.88 -6.32 10.98
N GLU A 153 -9.48 -7.00 12.06
CA GLU A 153 -10.03 -6.76 13.39
C GLU A 153 -9.68 -5.35 13.89
N ALA A 154 -8.43 -4.91 13.69
CA ALA A 154 -8.02 -3.56 14.07
C ALA A 154 -8.75 -2.49 13.25
N ILE A 155 -8.94 -2.72 11.95
CA ILE A 155 -9.72 -1.86 11.05
C ILE A 155 -11.17 -1.79 11.54
N ASP A 156 -11.83 -2.92 11.80
CA ASP A 156 -13.20 -2.94 12.33
C ASP A 156 -13.28 -2.17 13.64
N LYS A 157 -12.40 -2.46 14.60
CA LYS A 157 -12.36 -1.75 15.89
C LYS A 157 -12.21 -0.23 15.73
N ARG A 158 -11.35 0.22 14.81
CA ARG A 158 -11.10 1.66 14.55
C ARG A 158 -12.34 2.34 13.98
N TRP A 159 -13.04 1.68 13.05
CA TRP A 159 -14.10 2.32 12.25
C TRP A 159 -15.52 1.94 12.67
N ARG A 160 -15.69 0.98 13.59
CA ARG A 160 -17.00 0.49 14.05
C ARG A 160 -17.92 1.59 14.58
N HIS A 161 -17.36 2.66 15.16
CA HIS A 161 -18.15 3.81 15.63
C HIS A 161 -18.88 4.56 14.50
N LEU A 162 -18.39 4.48 13.25
CA LEU A 162 -19.08 5.07 12.10
C LEU A 162 -20.44 4.39 11.84
N LEU A 163 -20.60 3.13 12.26
CA LEU A 163 -21.89 2.41 12.15
C LEU A 163 -22.97 2.97 13.06
N SER A 164 -22.58 3.73 14.09
CA SER A 164 -23.50 4.37 15.05
C SER A 164 -23.69 5.86 14.79
N LEU A 165 -23.14 6.41 13.70
CA LEU A 165 -23.38 7.80 13.37
C LEU A 165 -24.87 8.00 13.05
N PRO A 166 -25.47 9.10 13.54
CA PRO A 166 -26.85 9.43 13.20
C PRO A 166 -26.95 9.62 11.69
N VAL A 167 -28.08 9.19 11.12
CA VAL A 167 -28.41 9.57 9.74
C VAL A 167 -28.46 11.09 9.70
N PRO A 168 -27.80 11.76 8.75
CA PRO A 168 -27.90 13.21 8.63
C PRO A 168 -29.37 13.61 8.48
N ASP A 169 -29.89 14.37 9.45
CA ASP A 169 -31.29 14.84 9.44
C ASP A 169 -31.55 15.92 8.37
N LYS A 170 -30.47 16.44 7.80
CA LYS A 170 -30.50 17.44 6.74
C LYS A 170 -30.14 16.75 5.43
N PRO A 171 -30.89 17.03 4.34
CA PRO A 171 -30.46 16.61 3.01
C PRO A 171 -29.03 17.11 2.76
N ILE A 172 -28.29 16.33 1.98
CA ILE A 172 -27.00 16.74 1.44
C ILE A 172 -27.23 18.12 0.80
N HIS A 173 -26.38 19.10 1.11
CA HIS A 173 -26.53 20.44 0.54
C HIS A 173 -26.54 20.31 -0.99
N GLY A 174 -27.46 20.98 -1.68
CA GLY A 174 -27.63 20.81 -3.15
C GLY A 174 -26.39 21.16 -3.98
N ASP A 175 -25.32 21.69 -3.36
CA ASP A 175 -24.02 21.89 -3.98
C ASP A 175 -23.17 20.61 -3.96
N PHE A 176 -23.30 19.77 -2.93
CA PHE A 176 -22.65 18.46 -2.88
C PHE A 176 -23.31 17.46 -3.83
N GLU A 177 -24.64 17.48 -3.96
CA GLU A 177 -25.35 16.65 -4.95
C GLU A 177 -24.86 16.96 -6.37
N ARG A 178 -24.82 18.25 -6.72
CA ARG A 178 -24.26 18.73 -8.00
C ARG A 178 -22.81 18.31 -8.18
N HIS A 179 -21.98 18.47 -7.14
CA HIS A 179 -20.58 18.06 -7.20
C HIS A 179 -20.42 16.56 -7.45
N PHE A 180 -21.19 15.70 -6.78
CA PHE A 180 -21.13 14.25 -6.99
C PHE A 180 -21.64 13.85 -8.38
N GLU A 181 -22.68 14.51 -8.88
CA GLU A 181 -23.16 14.33 -10.26
C GLU A 181 -22.10 14.73 -11.29
N GLU A 182 -21.47 15.90 -11.11
CA GLU A 182 -20.39 16.39 -11.98
C GLU A 182 -19.19 15.44 -12.00
N VAL A 183 -18.77 14.93 -10.84
CA VAL A 183 -17.67 13.98 -10.71
C VAL A 183 -18.02 12.65 -11.39
N GLU A 184 -19.24 12.16 -11.23
CA GLU A 184 -19.68 10.89 -11.83
C GLU A 184 -19.85 11.00 -13.35
N GLU A 185 -20.38 12.12 -13.86
CA GLU A 185 -20.45 12.38 -15.30
C GLU A 185 -19.06 12.52 -15.93
N ALA A 186 -18.12 13.20 -15.25
CA ALA A 186 -16.73 13.27 -15.69
C ALA A 186 -16.05 11.89 -15.72
N ARG A 187 -16.33 11.04 -14.72
CA ARG A 187 -15.85 9.65 -14.68
C ARG A 187 -16.42 8.84 -15.85
N LYS A 188 -17.73 8.91 -16.11
CA LYS A 188 -18.39 8.22 -17.24
C LYS A 188 -17.81 8.67 -18.58
N ALA A 189 -17.62 9.96 -18.79
CA ALA A 189 -17.02 10.49 -20.00
C ALA A 189 -15.58 9.98 -20.21
N THR A 190 -14.78 9.95 -19.15
CA THR A 190 -13.41 9.42 -19.19
C THR A 190 -13.38 7.92 -19.54
N VAL A 191 -14.26 7.13 -18.91
CA VAL A 191 -14.39 5.69 -19.21
C VAL A 191 -14.84 5.45 -20.65
N ALA A 192 -15.77 6.25 -21.17
CA ALA A 192 -16.24 6.14 -22.54
C ALA A 192 -15.15 6.45 -23.58
N THR A 193 -14.13 7.24 -23.24
CA THR A 193 -12.98 7.51 -24.13
C THR A 193 -11.88 6.44 -24.08
N LEU A 194 -11.97 5.49 -23.15
CA LEU A 194 -10.99 4.41 -22.96
C LEU A 194 -11.43 3.07 -23.59
N GLY A 195 -12.65 2.99 -24.13
CA GLY A 195 -13.16 1.85 -24.92
C GLY A 195 -13.13 2.13 -26.41
#